data_AF-A0A534PHR0-F1
#
_entry.id   AF-A0A534PHR0-F1
#
_cell.length_a   1.000
_cell.length_b   1.000
_cell.length_c   1.000
_cell.angle_alpha   90.00
_cell.angle_beta   90.00
_cell.angle_gamma   90.00
#
_symmetry.space_group_name_H-M   'P 1'
#
loop_
_entity.id
_entity.type
_entity.pdbx_description
1 polymer ?
#
loop_
_entity_poly.entity_id
_entity_poly.type
_entity_poly.pdbx_seq_one_letter_code
_entity_poly.pdbx_strand_id
1 'polypeptide(L)'
;MAIATTNPTTGETLKTFTPDSDPLIEEKLGKAARAFESWRRTRFAERAQRLSRVASLLEERKDALGRLMTLEMGKLRKAAVAEVEKCASGC
;
A
#
# COMPACT_ATOMS: atom_id res chain seq x y z
N MET A 1 -6.09 8.76 -18.20
CA MET A 1 -7.22 8.33 -17.34
C MET A 1 -7.02 8.92 -15.96
N ALA A 2 -8.07 9.50 -15.36
CA ALA A 2 -8.00 9.98 -13.99
C ALA A 2 -7.92 8.78 -13.03
N ILE A 3 -6.97 8.78 -12.09
CA ILE A 3 -6.92 7.82 -10.99
C ILE A 3 -7.81 8.40 -9.89
N ALA A 4 -8.85 7.69 -9.48
CA ALA A 4 -9.82 8.21 -8.51
C ALA A 4 -10.33 7.11 -7.59
N THR A 5 -10.61 7.49 -6.35
CA THR A 5 -11.42 6.72 -5.41
C THR A 5 -12.87 7.10 -5.64
N THR A 6 -13.65 6.20 -6.22
CA THR A 6 -15.10 6.37 -6.39
C THR A 6 -15.80 5.30 -5.58
N ASN A 7 -16.66 5.73 -4.65
CA ASN A 7 -17.43 4.81 -3.82
C ASN A 7 -18.39 4.01 -4.71
N PRO A 8 -18.24 2.69 -4.83
CA PRO A 8 -19.04 1.89 -5.75
C PRO A 8 -20.50 1.75 -5.34
N THR A 9 -20.82 2.01 -4.07
CA THR A 9 -22.21 1.95 -3.56
C THR A 9 -23.00 3.21 -3.90
N THR A 10 -22.35 4.38 -3.94
CA THR A 10 -23.01 5.68 -4.14
C THR A 10 -22.69 6.32 -5.48
N GLY A 11 -21.63 5.89 -6.16
CA GLY A 11 -21.08 6.55 -7.36
C GLY A 11 -20.30 7.84 -7.06
N GLU A 12 -20.16 8.22 -5.79
CA GLU A 12 -19.49 9.46 -5.38
C GLU A 12 -17.97 9.34 -5.54
N THR A 13 -17.35 10.33 -6.18
CA THR A 13 -15.88 10.43 -6.21
C THR A 13 -15.37 11.10 -4.95
N LEU A 14 -14.68 10.33 -4.10
CA LEU A 14 -14.16 10.79 -2.82
C LEU A 14 -12.80 11.48 -2.96
N LYS A 15 -12.00 11.06 -3.95
CA LYS A 15 -10.65 11.60 -4.17
C LYS A 15 -10.18 11.36 -5.59
N THR A 16 -9.46 12.32 -6.16
CA THR A 16 -8.73 12.18 -7.42
C THR A 16 -7.23 12.31 -7.19
N PHE A 17 -6.45 11.59 -7.99
CA PHE A 17 -5.00 11.55 -7.90
C PHE A 17 -4.40 11.92 -9.25
N THR A 18 -3.38 12.77 -9.23
CA THR A 18 -2.63 13.12 -10.43
C THR A 18 -1.66 11.98 -10.72
N PRO A 19 -1.69 11.37 -11.92
CA PRO A 19 -0.67 10.41 -12.33
C PRO A 19 0.71 11.06 -12.32
N ASP A 20 1.75 10.29 -12.00
CA ASP A 20 3.12 10.76 -12.16
C ASP A 20 3.39 11.11 -13.64
N SER A 21 4.14 12.18 -13.88
CA SER A 21 4.64 12.52 -15.22
C SER A 21 5.87 11.69 -15.57
N ASP A 22 6.17 11.54 -16.87
CA ASP A 22 7.35 10.78 -17.30
C ASP A 22 8.66 11.23 -16.61
N PRO A 23 8.95 12.55 -16.47
CA PRO A 23 10.15 12.98 -15.73
C PRO A 23 10.14 12.57 -14.25
N LEU A 24 8.97 12.59 -13.60
CA LEU A 24 8.83 12.20 -12.20
C LEU A 24 8.98 10.67 -12.03
N ILE A 25 8.51 9.88 -13.01
CA ILE A 25 8.73 8.44 -13.05
C ILE A 25 10.23 8.15 -13.14
N GLU A 26 10.94 8.78 -14.07
CA GLU A 26 12.40 8.64 -14.22
C GLU A 26 13.16 9.03 -12.94
N GLU A 27 12.73 10.10 -12.26
CA GLU A 27 13.30 10.51 -10.98
C GLU A 27 13.14 9.42 -9.91
N LYS A 28 11.92 8.86 -9.77
CA LYS A 28 11.62 7.80 -8.78
C LYS A 28 12.38 6.51 -9.09
N LEU A 29 12.51 6.13 -10.36
CA LEU A 29 13.32 4.98 -10.80
C LEU A 29 14.80 5.18 -10.47
N GLY A 30 15.36 6.36 -10.78
CA GLY A 30 16.73 6.71 -10.42
C GLY A 30 16.96 6.67 -8.90
N LYS A 31 15.98 7.11 -8.10
CA LYS A 31 16.03 7.02 -6.63
C LYS A 31 16.03 5.57 -6.14
N ALA A 32 15.20 4.71 -6.72
CA ALA A 32 15.15 3.30 -6.39
C ALA A 32 16.48 2.59 -6.72
N ALA A 33 17.06 2.87 -7.90
CA ALA A 33 18.36 2.34 -8.30
C ALA A 33 19.49 2.75 -7.33
N ARG A 34 19.52 4.03 -6.93
CA ARG A 34 20.50 4.51 -5.93
C ARG A 34 20.31 3.86 -4.56
N ALA A 35 19.06 3.71 -4.10
CA ALA A 35 18.77 3.05 -2.83
C ALA A 35 19.16 1.57 -2.82
N PHE A 36 19.05 0.89 -3.98
CA PHE A 36 19.43 -0.51 -4.11
C PHE A 36 20.92 -0.76 -3.80
N GLU A 37 21.83 0.16 -4.17
CA GLU A 37 23.27 -0.03 -3.96
C GLU A 37 23.65 -0.23 -2.49
N SER A 38 22.96 0.44 -1.57
CA SER A 38 23.13 0.22 -0.13
C SER A 38 22.23 -0.91 0.38
N TRP A 39 20.96 -0.95 -0.04
CA TRP A 39 19.97 -1.92 0.44
C TRP A 39 20.33 -3.37 0.13
N ARG A 40 20.98 -3.64 -1.02
CA ARG A 40 21.43 -4.98 -1.39
C ARG A 40 22.45 -5.57 -0.40
N ARG A 41 23.13 -4.71 0.38
CA ARG A 41 24.12 -5.11 1.40
C ARG A 41 23.50 -5.26 2.80
N THR A 42 22.24 -4.85 2.99
CA THR A 42 21.51 -5.02 4.25
C THR A 42 21.32 -6.50 4.54
N ARG A 43 21.61 -6.91 5.79
CA ARG A 43 21.54 -8.32 6.18
C ARG A 43 20.10 -8.80 6.16
N PHE A 44 19.91 -10.09 5.94
CA PHE A 44 18.59 -10.70 5.98
C PHE A 44 17.83 -10.38 7.28
N ALA A 45 18.50 -10.49 8.44
CA ALA A 45 17.88 -10.21 9.74
C ALA A 45 17.31 -8.78 9.85
N GLU A 46 18.01 -7.78 9.30
CA GLU A 46 17.55 -6.39 9.31
C GLU A 46 16.35 -6.20 8.36
N ARG A 47 16.36 -6.88 7.20
CA ARG A 47 15.21 -6.87 6.27
C ARG A 47 14.00 -7.56 6.89
N ALA A 48 14.21 -8.69 7.56
CA ALA A 48 13.17 -9.44 8.27
C ALA A 48 12.56 -8.60 9.40
N GLN A 49 13.39 -7.93 10.22
CA GLN A 49 12.89 -7.06 11.29
C GLN A 49 11.97 -5.94 10.75
N ARG A 50 12.30 -5.39 9.58
CA ARG A 50 11.48 -4.37 8.93
C ARG A 50 10.16 -4.94 8.43
N LEU A 51 10.16 -6.13 7.82
CA LEU A 51 8.93 -6.82 7.42
C LEU A 51 8.06 -7.19 8.62
N SER A 52 8.65 -7.70 9.72
CA SER A 52 7.90 -7.95 10.95
C SER A 52 7.25 -6.67 11.50
N ARG A 53 7.94 -5.52 11.40
CA ARG A 53 7.32 -4.24 11.77
C ARG A 53 6.17 -3.85 10.84
N VAL A 54 6.27 -4.14 9.53
CA VAL A 54 5.16 -3.95 8.59
C VAL A 54 3.97 -4.83 8.97
N ALA A 55 4.20 -6.11 9.31
CA ALA A 55 3.16 -7.02 9.79
C ALA A 55 2.41 -6.43 11.00
N SER A 56 3.15 -5.98 12.03
CA SER A 56 2.54 -5.35 13.21
C SER A 56 1.75 -4.09 12.84
N LEU A 57 2.25 -3.24 11.94
CA LEU A 57 1.54 -2.04 11.51
C LEU A 57 0.26 -2.37 10.73
N LEU A 58 0.25 -3.44 9.95
CA LEU A 58 -0.94 -3.91 9.25
C LEU A 58 -1.99 -4.40 10.24
N GLU A 59 -1.60 -5.19 11.24
CA GLU A 59 -2.50 -5.66 12.31
C GLU A 59 -3.04 -4.50 13.15
N GLU A 60 -2.17 -3.59 13.61
CA GLU A 60 -2.54 -2.38 14.38
C GLU A 60 -3.56 -1.51 13.63
N ARG A 61 -3.52 -1.48 12.29
CA ARG A 61 -4.32 -0.57 11.44
C ARG A 61 -5.40 -1.27 10.62
N LYS A 62 -5.65 -2.57 10.85
CA LYS A 62 -6.50 -3.40 9.99
C LYS A 62 -7.90 -2.86 9.77
N ASP A 63 -8.51 -2.24 10.78
CA ASP A 63 -9.83 -1.63 10.65
C ASP A 63 -9.85 -0.42 9.71
N ALA A 64 -8.83 0.44 9.81
CA ALA A 64 -8.72 1.63 8.98
C ALA A 64 -8.40 1.26 7.53
N LEU A 65 -7.48 0.32 7.32
CA LEU A 65 -7.12 -0.21 6.00
C LEU A 65 -8.28 -0.99 5.37
N GLY A 66 -9.00 -1.79 6.16
CA GLY A 66 -10.21 -2.48 5.73
C GLY A 66 -11.31 -1.52 5.28
N ARG A 67 -11.53 -0.44 6.05
CA ARG A 67 -12.47 0.64 5.65
C ARG A 67 -12.05 1.31 4.35
N LEU A 68 -10.76 1.58 4.16
CA LEU A 68 -10.25 2.19 2.93
C LEU A 68 -10.57 1.32 1.71
N MET A 69 -10.25 0.02 1.78
CA MET A 69 -10.59 -0.91 0.71
C MET A 69 -12.10 -0.94 0.44
N THR A 70 -12.94 -1.04 1.47
CA THR A 70 -14.39 -0.98 1.31
C THR A 70 -14.85 0.29 0.59
N LEU A 71 -14.26 1.46 0.89
CA LEU A 71 -14.60 2.72 0.23
C LEU A 71 -14.14 2.78 -1.23
N GLU A 72 -12.99 2.19 -1.54
CA GLU A 72 -12.38 2.25 -2.87
C GLU A 72 -12.97 1.25 -3.85
N MET A 73 -13.40 0.07 -3.38
CA MET A 73 -13.79 -1.03 -4.26
C MET A 73 -14.98 -1.86 -3.75
N GLY A 74 -15.60 -1.49 -2.63
CA GLY A 74 -16.89 -2.03 -2.20
C GLY A 74 -16.83 -3.38 -1.48
N LYS A 75 -15.64 -3.87 -1.10
CA LYS A 75 -15.51 -5.13 -0.34
C LYS A 75 -16.26 -5.03 0.97
N LEU A 76 -16.94 -6.11 1.35
CA LEU A 76 -17.49 -6.23 2.70
C LEU A 76 -16.38 -6.05 3.73
N ARG A 77 -16.61 -5.18 4.73
CA ARG A 77 -15.59 -4.80 5.72
C ARG A 77 -14.91 -5.99 6.39
N LYS A 78 -15.66 -7.05 6.72
CA LYS A 78 -15.10 -8.29 7.29
C LYS A 78 -14.07 -8.94 6.35
N ALA A 79 -14.38 -9.03 5.06
CA ALA A 79 -13.48 -9.61 4.07
C ALA A 79 -12.32 -8.67 3.72
N ALA A 80 -12.49 -7.35 3.86
CA ALA A 80 -11.42 -6.36 3.74
C ALA A 80 -10.43 -6.48 4.89
N VAL A 81 -10.90 -6.54 6.14
CA VAL A 81 -10.03 -6.76 7.32
C VAL A 81 -9.27 -8.09 7.21
N ALA A 82 -9.94 -9.17 6.79
CA ALA A 82 -9.28 -10.45 6.58
C ALA A 82 -8.19 -10.42 5.49
N GLU A 83 -8.31 -9.54 4.49
CA GLU A 83 -7.25 -9.33 3.50
C GLU A 83 -6.05 -8.61 4.10
N VAL A 84 -6.27 -7.61 4.97
CA VAL A 84 -5.16 -6.97 5.70
C VAL A 84 -4.43 -7.98 6.59
N GLU A 85 -5.17 -8.84 7.30
CA GLU A 85 -4.60 -9.90 8.13
C GLU A 85 -3.81 -10.92 7.29
N LYS A 86 -4.30 -11.28 6.10
CA LYS A 86 -3.56 -12.11 5.14
C LYS A 86 -2.28 -11.42 4.64
N CYS A 87 -2.30 -10.11 4.39
CA CYS A 87 -1.09 -9.38 4.03
C CYS A 87 -0.08 -9.34 5.18
N ALA A 88 -0.54 -9.19 6.43
CA ALA A 88 0.31 -9.23 7.61
C ALA A 88 0.98 -10.59 7.77
N SER A 89 0.29 -11.70 7.52
CA SER A 89 0.89 -13.05 7.61
C SER A 89 1.90 -13.36 6.50
N GLY A 90 1.86 -12.63 5.39
CA GLY A 90 2.82 -12.74 4.29
C GLY A 90 4.08 -11.89 4.46
N CYS A 91 4.12 -11.02 5.47
CA CYS A 91 5.29 -10.21 5.82
C CYS A 91 6.26 -10.99 6.70
#